data_AF-A0A7J3TDA4-F1
#
_entry.id   AF-A0A7J3TDA4-F1
#
_cell.length_a   1.000
_cell.length_b   1.000
_cell.length_c   1.000
_cell.angle_alpha   90.00
_cell.angle_beta   90.00
_cell.angle_gamma   90.00
#
_symmetry.space_group_name_H-M   'P 1'
#
loop_
_entity.id
_entity.type
_entity.pdbx_description
1 polymer ?
#
loop_
_entity_poly.entity_id
_entity_poly.type
_entity_poly.pdbx_seq_one_letter_code
_entity_poly.pdbx_strand_id
1 'polypeptide(L)'
;MMDQNQIIAFASYSAVSAAAILLSIKKWGRFYISATIVGSPFLAFSLYLWHSPIDIPLFVFVLIASSLLYERLFYLAFAGIITLFFLNLAGVGFPASWDGFDFAMSVSIIISFFFNERLRQINLNNENAKGGSRKNEIVRDVLQIGGGIVMLFIFFQFGKDTAQILITFIALDLYALGNYLGINRKSILARTIWFFERGGTELGIGAIWFATGVLLAFALVHGFAILAEIFFVLIIGDSLATIAGSSIKSPKLPYNRRKSVAGFTAIFLSSALFGFIIMGYAGIAIALIGAFAESISQYPFDDNLVIPLLMIVGSYFI
;
A
#
# COMPACT_ATOMS: atom_id res chain seq x y z
N MET A 1 20.46 26.79 3.03
CA MET A 1 19.64 28.00 2.88
C MET A 1 18.86 27.82 1.59
N MET A 2 17.52 27.85 1.63
CA MET A 2 16.73 27.63 0.41
C MET A 2 16.98 28.76 -0.59
N ASP A 3 17.12 28.43 -1.87
CA ASP A 3 17.20 29.45 -2.91
C ASP A 3 15.83 30.13 -3.14
N GLN A 4 15.82 31.25 -3.86
CA GLN A 4 14.59 32.00 -4.13
C GLN A 4 13.55 31.18 -4.92
N ASN A 5 13.99 30.31 -5.83
CA ASN A 5 13.09 29.46 -6.63
C ASN A 5 12.44 28.39 -5.74
N GLN A 6 13.19 27.84 -4.81
CA GLN A 6 12.71 26.92 -3.78
C GLN A 6 11.67 27.60 -2.88
N ILE A 7 11.85 28.84 -2.47
CA ILE A 7 10.83 29.54 -1.67
C ILE A 7 9.52 29.74 -2.46
N ILE A 8 9.63 30.16 -3.74
CA ILE A 8 8.46 30.40 -4.60
C ILE A 8 7.69 29.10 -4.88
N ALA A 9 8.40 28.02 -5.18
CA ALA A 9 7.78 26.72 -5.44
C ALA A 9 7.08 26.17 -4.18
N PHE A 10 7.69 26.30 -3.00
CA PHE A 10 7.09 25.89 -1.73
C PHE A 10 5.79 26.66 -1.45
N ALA A 11 5.81 27.99 -1.65
CA ALA A 11 4.64 28.84 -1.48
C ALA A 11 3.52 28.47 -2.46
N SER A 12 3.87 28.16 -3.71
CA SER A 12 2.92 27.74 -4.74
C SER A 12 2.27 26.40 -4.42
N TYR A 13 3.05 25.40 -4.01
CA TYR A 13 2.52 24.10 -3.59
C TYR A 13 1.63 24.20 -2.34
N SER A 14 2.03 25.03 -1.37
CA SER A 14 1.24 25.29 -0.18
C SER A 14 -0.09 25.98 -0.50
N ALA A 15 -0.08 26.95 -1.43
CA ALA A 15 -1.29 27.63 -1.88
C ALA A 15 -2.26 26.68 -2.62
N VAL A 16 -1.73 25.83 -3.51
CA VAL A 16 -2.53 24.81 -4.21
C VAL A 16 -3.14 23.82 -3.22
N SER A 17 -2.34 23.36 -2.25
CA SER A 17 -2.79 22.45 -1.19
C SER A 17 -3.89 23.08 -0.33
N ALA A 18 -3.70 24.33 0.09
CA ALA A 18 -4.69 25.08 0.85
C ALA A 18 -6.00 25.27 0.08
N ALA A 19 -5.92 25.62 -1.20
CA ALA A 19 -7.09 25.74 -2.07
C ALA A 19 -7.83 24.40 -2.21
N ALA A 20 -7.11 23.30 -2.43
CA ALA A 20 -7.68 21.96 -2.53
C ALA A 20 -8.36 21.53 -1.22
N ILE A 21 -7.75 21.81 -0.07
CA ILE A 21 -8.32 21.56 1.26
C ILE A 21 -9.60 22.40 1.46
N LEU A 22 -9.57 23.70 1.16
CA LEU A 22 -10.72 24.59 1.33
C LEU A 22 -11.92 24.14 0.48
N LEU A 23 -11.67 23.77 -0.77
CA LEU A 23 -12.71 23.22 -1.65
C LEU A 23 -13.28 21.90 -1.10
N SER A 24 -12.44 21.07 -0.50
CA SER A 24 -12.83 19.78 0.07
C SER A 24 -13.63 19.93 1.37
N ILE A 25 -13.25 20.86 2.24
CA ILE A 25 -13.94 21.16 3.50
C ILE A 25 -15.40 21.55 3.24
N LYS A 26 -15.67 22.35 2.20
CA LYS A 26 -17.03 22.78 1.86
C LYS A 26 -17.98 21.61 1.58
N LYS A 27 -17.47 20.49 1.07
CA LYS A 27 -18.28 19.33 0.68
C LYS A 27 -18.26 18.18 1.71
N TRP A 28 -17.18 18.04 2.49
CA TRP A 28 -16.93 16.85 3.32
C TRP A 28 -16.32 17.16 4.70
N GLY A 29 -16.56 18.37 5.22
CA GLY A 29 -15.79 19.05 6.28
C GLY A 29 -15.25 18.21 7.43
N ARG A 30 -16.05 17.35 8.08
CA ARG A 30 -15.59 16.60 9.27
C ARG A 30 -14.45 15.62 8.97
N PHE A 31 -14.54 14.87 7.86
CA PHE A 31 -13.50 13.91 7.47
C PHE A 31 -12.16 14.62 7.20
N TYR A 32 -12.17 15.67 6.39
CA TYR A 32 -10.94 16.36 6.00
C TYR A 32 -10.24 17.05 7.18
N ILE A 33 -11.01 17.60 8.13
CA ILE A 33 -10.42 18.19 9.34
C ILE A 33 -9.70 17.11 10.14
N SER A 34 -10.35 15.98 10.43
CA SER A 34 -9.73 14.88 11.16
C SER A 34 -8.52 14.29 10.43
N ALA A 35 -8.65 14.04 9.13
CA ALA A 35 -7.58 13.49 8.30
C ALA A 35 -6.37 14.43 8.21
N THR A 36 -6.59 15.75 8.12
CA THR A 36 -5.49 16.74 8.09
C THR A 36 -4.80 16.84 9.44
N ILE A 37 -5.55 16.86 10.54
CA ILE A 37 -4.99 16.88 11.90
C ILE A 37 -4.13 15.64 12.13
N VAL A 38 -4.67 14.45 11.83
CA VAL A 38 -3.95 13.18 12.01
C VAL A 38 -2.80 13.02 11.03
N GLY A 39 -2.92 13.55 9.81
CA GLY A 39 -1.87 13.52 8.79
C GLY A 39 -0.71 14.48 9.05
N SER A 40 -0.95 15.58 9.77
CA SER A 40 0.06 16.63 9.96
C SER A 40 1.38 16.16 10.62
N PRO A 41 1.41 15.26 11.62
CA PRO A 41 2.67 14.75 12.16
C PRO A 41 3.43 13.90 11.15
N PHE A 42 2.74 13.11 10.33
CA PHE A 42 3.38 12.31 9.29
C PHE A 42 3.94 13.17 8.17
N LEU A 43 3.23 14.21 7.77
CA LEU A 43 3.75 15.20 6.83
C LEU A 43 4.99 15.91 7.37
N ALA A 44 4.96 16.34 8.64
CA ALA A 44 6.11 16.94 9.29
C ALA A 44 7.30 15.97 9.34
N PHE A 45 7.05 14.70 9.63
CA PHE A 45 8.04 13.63 9.60
C PHE A 45 8.62 13.42 8.19
N SER A 46 7.77 13.41 7.16
CA SER A 46 8.19 13.29 5.76
C SER A 46 9.12 14.43 5.34
N LEU A 47 8.72 15.66 5.64
CA LEU A 47 9.52 16.85 5.37
C LEU A 47 10.84 16.86 6.14
N TYR A 48 10.83 16.36 7.38
CA TYR A 48 12.04 16.27 8.20
C TYR A 48 13.03 15.24 7.65
N LEU A 49 12.57 14.07 7.22
CA LEU A 49 13.46 13.03 6.70
C LEU A 49 13.97 13.36 5.30
N TRP A 50 13.06 13.66 4.38
CA TRP A 50 13.40 13.71 2.96
C TRP A 50 13.55 15.13 2.40
N HIS A 51 13.21 16.15 3.18
CA HIS A 51 13.33 17.55 2.77
C HIS A 51 12.62 17.85 1.43
N SER A 52 11.56 17.08 1.14
CA SER A 52 10.85 17.06 -0.13
C SER A 52 9.49 17.77 0.02
N PRO A 53 9.35 19.04 -0.37
CA PRO A 53 8.09 19.77 -0.21
C PRO A 53 7.01 19.34 -1.20
N ILE A 54 7.35 18.52 -2.22
CA ILE A 54 6.34 17.92 -3.12
C ILE A 54 5.43 16.94 -2.36
N ASP A 55 5.89 16.44 -1.21
CA ASP A 55 5.16 15.51 -0.35
C ASP A 55 3.86 16.13 0.17
N ILE A 56 3.82 17.46 0.40
CA ILE A 56 2.64 18.17 0.91
C ILE A 56 1.48 18.15 -0.10
N PRO A 57 1.62 18.72 -1.32
CA PRO A 57 0.55 18.68 -2.31
C PRO A 57 0.23 17.24 -2.71
N LEU A 58 1.23 16.34 -2.77
CA LEU A 58 0.99 14.93 -3.05
C LEU A 58 0.06 14.31 -2.00
N PHE A 59 0.38 14.47 -0.72
CA PHE A 59 -0.44 13.97 0.38
C PHE A 59 -1.89 14.49 0.27
N VAL A 60 -2.07 15.77 -0.02
CA VAL A 60 -3.40 16.37 -0.16
C VAL A 60 -4.16 15.80 -1.36
N PHE A 61 -3.52 15.69 -2.52
CA PHE A 61 -4.17 15.12 -3.71
C PHE A 61 -4.49 13.64 -3.54
N VAL A 62 -3.59 12.86 -2.92
CA VAL A 62 -3.83 11.44 -2.64
C VAL A 62 -4.98 11.29 -1.65
N LEU A 63 -5.01 12.08 -0.57
CA LEU A 63 -6.10 12.07 0.42
C LEU A 63 -7.46 12.41 -0.21
N ILE A 64 -7.49 13.39 -1.13
CA ILE A 64 -8.71 13.74 -1.87
C ILE A 64 -9.09 12.58 -2.80
N ALA A 65 -8.15 12.09 -3.60
CA ALA A 65 -8.41 11.03 -4.59
C ALA A 65 -8.92 9.76 -3.91
N SER A 66 -8.25 9.25 -2.88
CA SER A 66 -8.68 8.07 -2.12
C SER A 66 -10.07 8.27 -1.51
N SER A 67 -10.39 9.45 -0.95
CA SER A 67 -11.73 9.73 -0.41
C SER A 67 -12.84 9.73 -1.47
N LEU A 68 -12.47 9.95 -2.73
CA LEU A 68 -13.33 9.95 -3.91
C LEU A 68 -13.25 8.64 -4.71
N LEU A 69 -12.65 7.58 -4.15
CA LEU A 69 -12.57 6.27 -4.80
C LEU A 69 -13.98 5.78 -5.19
N TYR A 70 -14.09 5.32 -6.43
CA TYR A 70 -15.32 4.96 -7.16
C TYR A 70 -16.22 6.13 -7.58
N GLU A 71 -15.71 7.37 -7.59
CA GLU A 71 -16.39 8.53 -8.16
C GLU A 71 -15.68 9.08 -9.40
N ARG A 72 -16.41 9.79 -10.27
CA ARG A 72 -15.81 10.48 -11.44
C ARG A 72 -14.89 11.63 -11.02
N LEU A 73 -15.15 12.27 -9.87
CA LEU A 73 -14.33 13.35 -9.35
C LEU A 73 -12.94 12.89 -8.91
N PHE A 74 -12.74 11.59 -8.69
CA PHE A 74 -11.43 10.97 -8.45
C PHE A 74 -10.38 11.46 -9.45
N TYR A 75 -10.72 11.48 -10.75
CA TYR A 75 -9.76 11.76 -11.82
C TYR A 75 -9.23 13.20 -11.78
N LEU A 76 -9.99 14.14 -11.20
CA LEU A 76 -9.52 15.52 -11.05
C LEU A 76 -8.36 15.59 -10.05
N ALA A 77 -8.51 14.95 -8.90
CA ALA A 77 -7.44 14.87 -7.89
C ALA A 77 -6.28 14.00 -8.39
N PHE A 78 -6.60 12.89 -9.05
CA PHE A 78 -5.62 11.97 -9.61
C PHE A 78 -4.74 12.61 -10.70
N ALA A 79 -5.29 13.51 -11.53
CA ALA A 79 -4.49 14.29 -12.48
C ALA A 79 -3.43 15.15 -11.78
N GLY A 80 -3.73 15.67 -10.58
CA GLY A 80 -2.75 16.34 -9.72
C GLY A 80 -1.63 15.40 -9.29
N ILE A 81 -1.96 14.18 -8.86
CA ILE A 81 -0.98 13.14 -8.47
C ILE A 81 -0.05 12.82 -9.64
N ILE A 82 -0.61 12.57 -10.83
CA ILE A 82 0.17 12.28 -12.05
C ILE A 82 1.08 13.44 -12.43
N THR A 83 0.59 14.67 -12.30
CA THR A 83 1.42 15.87 -12.55
C THR A 83 2.61 15.91 -11.60
N LEU A 84 2.37 15.68 -10.29
CA LEU A 84 3.44 15.66 -9.29
C LEU A 84 4.43 14.50 -9.51
N PHE A 85 3.94 13.32 -9.93
CA PHE A 85 4.80 12.19 -10.30
C PHE A 85 5.77 12.57 -11.42
N PHE A 86 5.28 13.19 -12.50
CA PHE A 86 6.14 13.60 -13.62
C PHE A 86 7.07 14.76 -13.26
N LEU A 87 6.65 15.68 -12.38
CA LEU A 87 7.54 16.73 -11.85
C LEU A 87 8.67 16.11 -11.02
N ASN A 88 8.35 15.13 -10.16
CA ASN A 88 9.34 14.37 -9.38
C ASN A 88 10.32 13.64 -10.30
N LEU A 89 9.81 12.96 -11.33
CA LEU A 89 10.61 12.25 -12.32
C LEU A 89 11.53 13.18 -13.13
N ALA A 90 11.05 14.37 -13.48
CA ALA A 90 11.84 15.37 -14.19
C ALA A 90 12.86 16.09 -13.30
N GLY A 91 12.86 15.85 -11.98
CA GLY A 91 13.69 16.58 -11.03
C GLY A 91 13.35 18.08 -10.96
N VAL A 92 12.11 18.45 -11.31
CA VAL A 92 11.68 19.85 -11.37
C VAL A 92 11.11 20.27 -10.02
N GLY A 93 11.74 21.27 -9.41
CA GLY A 93 11.16 22.02 -8.31
C GLY A 93 11.92 21.94 -7.00
N PHE A 94 12.54 20.81 -6.63
CA PHE A 94 13.20 20.58 -5.33
C PHE A 94 14.07 19.31 -5.35
N PRO A 95 14.85 18.98 -4.29
CA PRO A 95 15.35 17.62 -4.11
C PRO A 95 14.17 16.64 -4.11
N ALA A 96 13.96 15.98 -5.24
CA ALA A 96 13.00 14.91 -5.43
C ALA A 96 13.44 13.68 -4.62
N SER A 97 12.57 13.19 -3.74
CA SER A 97 12.78 11.90 -3.06
C SER A 97 11.65 10.96 -3.40
N TRP A 98 11.96 9.81 -4.00
CA TRP A 98 10.97 8.76 -4.21
C TRP A 98 10.50 8.17 -2.88
N ASP A 99 11.38 8.09 -1.88
CA ASP A 99 11.02 7.63 -0.53
C ASP A 99 9.93 8.52 0.12
N GLY A 100 10.10 9.84 0.10
CA GLY A 100 9.08 10.78 0.60
C GLY A 100 7.79 10.78 -0.23
N PHE A 101 7.90 10.61 -1.55
CA PHE A 101 6.74 10.48 -2.44
C PHE A 101 5.89 9.26 -2.05
N ASP A 102 6.50 8.08 -1.93
CA ASP A 102 5.84 6.84 -1.58
C ASP A 102 5.28 6.87 -0.15
N PHE A 103 6.03 7.46 0.79
CA PHE A 103 5.56 7.65 2.17
C PHE A 103 4.28 8.49 2.23
N ALA A 104 4.30 9.66 1.58
CA ALA A 104 3.16 10.56 1.53
C ALA A 104 1.95 9.88 0.89
N MET A 105 2.13 9.15 -0.22
CA MET A 105 1.05 8.38 -0.84
C MET A 105 0.48 7.33 0.13
N SER A 106 1.32 6.49 0.72
CA SER A 106 0.88 5.40 1.58
C SER A 106 0.15 5.91 2.81
N VAL A 107 0.68 6.92 3.50
CA VAL A 107 0.05 7.48 4.70
C VAL A 107 -1.30 8.13 4.38
N SER A 108 -1.40 8.88 3.27
CA SER A 108 -2.69 9.47 2.85
C SER A 108 -3.75 8.41 2.61
N ILE A 109 -3.40 7.29 1.98
CA ILE A 109 -4.33 6.19 1.73
C ILE A 109 -4.74 5.52 3.05
N ILE A 110 -3.78 5.20 3.93
CA ILE A 110 -4.06 4.65 5.26
C ILE A 110 -5.06 5.54 6.00
N ILE A 111 -4.76 6.84 6.13
CA ILE A 111 -5.65 7.80 6.81
C ILE A 111 -7.04 7.82 6.16
N SER A 112 -7.11 7.76 4.84
CA SER A 112 -8.39 7.75 4.14
C SER A 112 -9.22 6.52 4.49
N PHE A 113 -8.63 5.34 4.51
CA PHE A 113 -9.34 4.11 4.85
C PHE A 113 -9.80 4.06 6.32
N PHE A 114 -9.03 4.66 7.25
CA PHE A 114 -9.40 4.68 8.67
C PHE A 114 -10.47 5.72 9.00
N PHE A 115 -10.39 6.90 8.41
CA PHE A 115 -11.23 8.04 8.79
C PHE A 115 -12.44 8.27 7.88
N ASN A 116 -12.42 7.77 6.63
CA ASN A 116 -13.56 7.88 5.73
C ASN A 116 -14.56 6.75 6.00
N GLU A 117 -15.74 7.09 6.50
CA GLU A 117 -16.77 6.09 6.85
C GLU A 117 -17.15 5.18 5.67
N ARG A 118 -17.21 5.72 4.44
CA ARG A 118 -17.52 4.92 3.25
C ARG A 118 -16.43 3.89 2.98
N LEU A 119 -15.17 4.31 2.94
CA LEU A 119 -14.04 3.39 2.71
C LEU A 119 -13.92 2.36 3.82
N ARG A 120 -14.14 2.78 5.07
CA ARG A 120 -14.17 1.87 6.21
C ARG A 120 -15.22 0.78 6.05
N GLN A 121 -16.45 1.12 5.65
CA GLN A 121 -17.51 0.14 5.40
C GLN A 121 -17.17 -0.80 4.24
N ILE A 122 -16.61 -0.26 3.16
CA ILE A 122 -16.12 -1.07 2.03
C ILE A 122 -15.05 -2.07 2.51
N ASN A 123 -14.12 -1.62 3.36
CA ASN A 123 -13.07 -2.47 3.93
C ASN A 123 -13.64 -3.55 4.87
N LEU A 124 -14.60 -3.21 5.73
CA LEU A 124 -15.31 -4.21 6.56
C LEU A 124 -15.98 -5.29 5.71
N ASN A 125 -16.66 -4.88 4.64
CA ASN A 125 -17.34 -5.82 3.74
C ASN A 125 -16.33 -6.75 3.06
N ASN A 126 -15.17 -6.22 2.66
CA ASN A 126 -14.07 -7.01 2.12
C ASN A 126 -13.53 -8.04 3.11
N GLU A 127 -13.36 -7.65 4.37
CA GLU A 127 -12.89 -8.54 5.44
C GLU A 127 -13.92 -9.58 5.87
N ASN A 128 -15.21 -9.26 5.79
CA ASN A 128 -16.29 -10.21 6.07
C ASN A 128 -16.47 -11.23 4.93
N ALA A 129 -16.15 -10.87 3.70
CA ALA A 129 -16.19 -11.78 2.55
C ALA A 129 -14.98 -12.74 2.50
N LYS A 130 -13.94 -12.49 3.30
CA LYS A 130 -12.71 -13.30 3.36
C LYS A 130 -13.02 -14.74 3.76
N GLY A 131 -12.53 -15.70 2.98
CA GLY A 131 -12.74 -17.13 3.23
C GLY A 131 -14.12 -17.67 2.84
N GLY A 132 -14.95 -16.88 2.14
CA GLY A 132 -16.27 -17.33 1.66
C GLY A 132 -16.21 -18.39 0.57
N SER A 133 -15.20 -18.37 -0.30
CA SER A 133 -14.98 -19.38 -1.35
C SER A 133 -13.51 -19.77 -1.43
N ARG A 134 -13.21 -21.02 -1.07
CA ARG A 134 -11.84 -21.57 -1.18
C ARG A 134 -11.28 -21.48 -2.60
N LYS A 135 -12.11 -21.68 -3.63
CA LYS A 135 -11.66 -21.59 -5.02
C LYS A 135 -11.26 -20.17 -5.39
N ASN A 136 -12.05 -19.17 -4.99
CA ASN A 136 -11.77 -17.78 -5.32
C ASN A 136 -10.52 -17.27 -4.60
N GLU A 137 -10.35 -17.65 -3.32
CA GLU A 137 -9.13 -17.32 -2.56
C GLU A 137 -7.88 -17.90 -3.24
N ILE A 138 -7.89 -19.19 -3.61
CA ILE A 138 -6.74 -19.81 -4.30
C ILE A 138 -6.42 -19.11 -5.63
N VAL A 139 -7.43 -18.79 -6.45
CA VAL A 139 -7.19 -18.12 -7.74
C VAL A 139 -6.58 -16.73 -7.53
N ARG A 140 -7.07 -15.98 -6.54
CA ARG A 140 -6.54 -14.67 -6.20
C ARG A 140 -5.10 -14.76 -5.69
N ASP A 141 -4.82 -15.71 -4.80
CA ASP A 141 -3.48 -15.93 -4.24
C ASP A 141 -2.49 -16.34 -5.35
N VAL A 142 -2.92 -17.12 -6.34
CA VAL A 142 -2.09 -17.45 -7.52
C VAL A 142 -1.78 -16.20 -8.36
N LEU A 143 -2.77 -15.32 -8.58
CA LEU A 143 -2.53 -14.04 -9.27
C LEU A 143 -1.57 -13.14 -8.48
N GLN A 144 -1.72 -13.10 -7.16
CA GLN A 144 -0.84 -12.35 -6.27
C GLN A 144 0.59 -12.89 -6.33
N ILE A 145 0.80 -14.20 -6.24
CA ILE A 145 2.12 -14.85 -6.43
C ILE A 145 2.71 -14.47 -7.80
N GLY A 146 1.91 -14.55 -8.88
CA GLY A 146 2.36 -14.18 -10.22
C GLY A 146 2.83 -12.73 -10.30
N GLY A 147 2.04 -11.80 -9.75
CA GLY A 147 2.41 -10.38 -9.65
C GLY A 147 3.66 -10.15 -8.80
N GLY A 148 3.81 -10.91 -7.71
CA GLY A 148 4.98 -10.86 -6.83
C GLY A 148 6.26 -11.32 -7.47
N ILE A 149 6.21 -12.39 -8.26
CA ILE A 149 7.36 -12.86 -9.04
C ILE A 149 7.82 -11.78 -10.01
N VAL A 150 6.88 -11.11 -10.71
CA VAL A 150 7.21 -10.00 -11.62
C VAL A 150 7.80 -8.83 -10.85
N MET A 151 7.24 -8.46 -9.70
CA MET A 151 7.74 -7.38 -8.85
C MET A 151 9.15 -7.66 -8.34
N LEU A 152 9.40 -8.86 -7.81
CA LEU A 152 10.73 -9.29 -7.37
C LEU A 152 11.72 -9.32 -8.55
N PHE A 153 11.30 -9.80 -9.72
CA PHE A 153 12.13 -9.78 -10.92
C PHE A 153 12.56 -8.36 -11.29
N ILE A 154 11.62 -7.40 -11.30
CA ILE A 154 11.94 -5.98 -11.53
C ILE A 154 12.92 -5.48 -10.46
N PHE A 155 12.68 -5.81 -9.19
CA PHE A 155 13.52 -5.38 -8.07
C PHE A 155 14.96 -5.91 -8.17
N PHE A 156 15.14 -7.20 -8.47
CA PHE A 156 16.46 -7.80 -8.63
C PHE A 156 17.18 -7.37 -9.92
N GLN A 157 16.44 -7.12 -11.00
CA GLN A 157 17.04 -6.77 -12.30
C GLN A 157 17.45 -5.31 -12.41
N PHE A 158 16.66 -4.39 -11.83
CA PHE A 158 16.84 -2.94 -11.99
C PHE A 158 17.35 -2.23 -10.72
N GLY A 159 17.43 -2.94 -9.60
CA GLY A 159 17.81 -2.36 -8.30
C GLY A 159 16.70 -1.54 -7.64
N LYS A 160 16.95 -1.09 -6.40
CA LYS A 160 15.93 -0.41 -5.58
C LYS A 160 15.32 0.80 -6.29
N ASP A 161 16.15 1.76 -6.70
CA ASP A 161 15.68 3.07 -7.15
C ASP A 161 14.82 2.98 -8.40
N THR A 162 15.24 2.20 -9.40
CA THR A 162 14.47 2.02 -10.64
C THR A 162 13.21 1.21 -10.39
N ALA A 163 13.30 0.16 -9.56
CA ALA A 163 12.13 -0.65 -9.22
C ALA A 163 11.08 0.14 -8.45
N GLN A 164 11.51 1.03 -7.55
CA GLN A 164 10.62 1.93 -6.81
C GLN A 164 9.80 2.79 -7.78
N ILE A 165 10.44 3.49 -8.71
CA ILE A 165 9.76 4.32 -9.71
C ILE A 165 8.73 3.51 -10.52
N LEU A 166 9.14 2.33 -11.00
CA LEU A 166 8.28 1.45 -11.80
C LEU A 166 7.09 0.93 -10.98
N ILE A 167 7.31 0.54 -9.73
CA ILE A 167 6.26 0.01 -8.85
C ILE A 167 5.31 1.13 -8.42
N THR A 168 5.81 2.34 -8.14
CA THR A 168 4.98 3.53 -7.90
C THR A 168 4.12 3.84 -9.11
N PHE A 169 4.67 3.77 -10.33
CA PHE A 169 3.91 3.93 -11.56
C PHE A 169 2.83 2.84 -11.73
N ILE A 170 3.17 1.57 -11.51
CA ILE A 170 2.21 0.46 -11.53
C ILE A 170 1.11 0.66 -10.48
N ALA A 171 1.44 1.14 -9.28
CA ALA A 171 0.47 1.42 -8.24
C ALA A 171 -0.50 2.53 -8.67
N LEU A 172 0.00 3.61 -9.27
CA LEU A 172 -0.83 4.69 -9.84
C LEU A 172 -1.78 4.16 -10.93
N ASP A 173 -1.28 3.32 -11.83
CA ASP A 173 -2.10 2.66 -12.84
C ASP A 173 -3.19 1.78 -12.23
N LEU A 174 -2.85 0.99 -11.20
CA LEU A 174 -3.81 0.18 -10.45
C LEU A 174 -4.90 1.05 -9.79
N TYR A 175 -4.55 2.21 -9.22
CA TYR A 175 -5.51 3.14 -8.65
C TYR A 175 -6.46 3.70 -9.73
N ALA A 176 -5.91 4.15 -10.86
CA ALA A 176 -6.70 4.71 -11.96
C ALA A 176 -7.62 3.68 -12.61
N LEU A 177 -7.07 2.51 -12.96
CA LEU A 177 -7.80 1.43 -13.61
C LEU A 177 -8.81 0.80 -12.65
N GLY A 178 -8.44 0.57 -11.39
CA GLY A 178 -9.35 0.07 -10.36
C GLY A 178 -10.56 0.98 -10.18
N ASN A 179 -10.34 2.30 -10.11
CA ASN A 179 -11.42 3.28 -10.05
C ASN A 179 -12.29 3.26 -11.33
N TYR A 180 -11.67 3.20 -12.51
CA TYR A 180 -12.37 3.17 -13.79
C TYR A 180 -13.30 1.95 -13.90
N LEU A 181 -12.79 0.78 -13.55
CA LEU A 181 -13.51 -0.48 -13.64
C LEU A 181 -14.58 -0.58 -12.54
N GLY A 182 -14.33 -0.02 -11.36
CA GLY A 182 -15.33 0.08 -10.28
C GLY A 182 -16.54 0.93 -10.68
N ILE A 183 -16.32 2.02 -11.42
CA ILE A 183 -17.39 2.87 -11.98
C ILE A 183 -18.07 2.18 -13.17
N ASN A 184 -17.30 1.54 -14.06
CA ASN A 184 -17.77 0.96 -15.32
C ASN A 184 -17.96 -0.56 -15.25
N ARG A 185 -18.72 -1.03 -14.26
CA ARG A 185 -18.95 -2.47 -13.98
C ARG A 185 -19.48 -3.31 -15.14
N LYS A 186 -20.12 -2.67 -16.12
CA LYS A 186 -20.71 -3.34 -17.29
C LYS A 186 -19.69 -3.67 -18.38
N SER A 187 -18.49 -3.10 -18.33
CA SER A 187 -17.45 -3.38 -19.34
C SER A 187 -17.03 -4.85 -19.29
N ILE A 188 -16.61 -5.41 -20.44
CA ILE A 188 -16.13 -6.80 -20.51
C ILE A 188 -14.94 -6.99 -19.57
N LEU A 189 -14.01 -6.03 -19.60
CA LEU A 189 -12.82 -6.03 -18.74
C LEU A 189 -13.19 -6.02 -17.24
N ALA A 190 -14.15 -5.18 -16.84
CA ALA A 190 -14.60 -5.15 -15.44
C ALA A 190 -15.23 -6.49 -15.02
N ARG A 191 -16.01 -7.13 -15.89
CA ARG A 191 -16.59 -8.45 -15.60
C ARG A 191 -15.54 -9.53 -15.42
N THR A 192 -14.48 -9.51 -16.23
CA THR A 192 -13.36 -10.46 -16.10
C THR A 192 -12.60 -10.23 -14.80
N ILE A 193 -12.31 -8.99 -14.43
CA ILE A 193 -11.54 -8.69 -13.22
C ILE A 193 -12.37 -8.96 -11.95
N TRP A 194 -13.67 -8.66 -11.97
CA TRP A 194 -14.60 -8.98 -10.88
C TRP A 194 -14.70 -10.48 -10.57
N PHE A 195 -14.38 -11.36 -11.52
CA PHE A 195 -14.32 -12.80 -11.26
C PHE A 195 -13.24 -13.16 -10.21
N PHE A 196 -12.19 -12.35 -10.11
CA PHE A 196 -11.09 -12.55 -9.16
C PHE A 196 -11.34 -11.87 -7.80
N GLU A 197 -12.39 -11.06 -7.68
CA GLU A 197 -12.74 -10.40 -6.43
C GLU A 197 -13.58 -11.26 -5.50
N ARG A 198 -13.60 -10.88 -4.22
CA ARG A 198 -14.48 -11.49 -3.23
C ARG A 198 -15.94 -11.09 -3.52
N GLY A 199 -16.87 -11.98 -3.18
CA GLY A 199 -18.30 -11.74 -3.41
C GLY A 199 -18.80 -10.55 -2.60
N GLY A 200 -19.42 -9.56 -3.26
CA GLY A 200 -20.05 -8.42 -2.60
C GLY A 200 -19.09 -7.31 -2.16
N THR A 201 -17.85 -7.31 -2.64
CA THR A 201 -16.83 -6.31 -2.31
C THR A 201 -16.62 -5.34 -3.46
N GLU A 202 -16.13 -4.13 -3.18
CA GLU A 202 -15.71 -3.22 -4.24
C GLU A 202 -14.38 -3.69 -4.86
N LEU A 203 -14.21 -3.41 -6.16
CA LEU A 203 -13.06 -3.87 -6.95
C LEU A 203 -11.75 -3.24 -6.47
N GLY A 204 -10.72 -4.06 -6.25
CA GLY A 204 -9.34 -3.60 -6.07
C GLY A 204 -8.98 -3.15 -4.65
N ILE A 205 -9.86 -3.30 -3.65
CA ILE A 205 -9.56 -2.86 -2.27
C ILE A 205 -8.34 -3.58 -1.69
N GLY A 206 -8.24 -4.90 -1.88
CA GLY A 206 -7.07 -5.66 -1.47
C GLY A 206 -5.80 -5.21 -2.20
N ALA A 207 -5.89 -4.96 -3.51
CA ALA A 207 -4.77 -4.46 -4.31
C ALA A 207 -4.31 -3.06 -3.88
N ILE A 208 -5.23 -2.21 -3.42
CA ILE A 208 -4.92 -0.88 -2.87
C ILE A 208 -4.12 -1.00 -1.58
N TRP A 209 -4.57 -1.84 -0.63
CA TRP A 209 -3.83 -2.09 0.61
C TRP A 209 -2.46 -2.69 0.36
N PHE A 210 -2.40 -3.64 -0.57
CA PHE A 210 -1.16 -4.25 -1.04
C PHE A 210 -0.17 -3.22 -1.58
N ALA A 211 -0.61 -2.39 -2.54
CA ALA A 211 0.24 -1.32 -3.10
C ALA A 211 0.69 -0.35 -2.01
N THR A 212 -0.20 0.04 -1.10
CA THR A 212 0.12 0.90 0.05
C THR A 212 1.20 0.30 0.95
N GLY A 213 1.10 -1.00 1.26
CA GLY A 213 2.11 -1.72 2.04
C GLY A 213 3.47 -1.78 1.36
N VAL A 214 3.51 -2.09 0.06
CA VAL A 214 4.73 -2.13 -0.75
C VAL A 214 5.41 -0.75 -0.82
N LEU A 215 4.65 0.30 -1.12
CA LEU A 215 5.17 1.68 -1.19
C LEU A 215 5.68 2.16 0.17
N LEU A 216 5.00 1.79 1.26
CA LEU A 216 5.47 2.12 2.61
C LEU A 216 6.80 1.44 2.93
N ALA A 217 6.98 0.19 2.49
CA ALA A 217 8.24 -0.53 2.64
C ALA A 217 9.38 0.12 1.83
N PHE A 218 9.12 0.52 0.57
CA PHE A 218 10.09 1.27 -0.24
C PHE A 218 10.57 2.54 0.46
N ALA A 219 9.61 3.31 1.00
CA ALA A 219 9.89 4.58 1.64
C ALA A 219 10.79 4.47 2.88
N LEU A 220 10.58 3.45 3.71
CA LEU A 220 11.22 3.35 5.02
C LEU A 220 12.42 2.40 5.08
N VAL A 221 12.53 1.47 4.13
CA VAL A 221 13.61 0.47 4.11
C VAL A 221 14.66 0.81 3.06
N HIS A 222 15.90 0.99 3.52
CA HIS A 222 17.05 1.24 2.65
C HIS A 222 17.80 -0.05 2.27
N GLY A 223 17.71 -1.10 3.08
CA GLY A 223 18.39 -2.37 2.84
C GLY A 223 17.73 -3.18 1.73
N PHE A 224 18.47 -3.42 0.63
CA PHE A 224 17.97 -4.19 -0.52
C PHE A 224 17.47 -5.59 -0.13
N ALA A 225 18.25 -6.34 0.66
CA ALA A 225 17.86 -7.69 1.08
C ALA A 225 16.60 -7.69 1.97
N ILE A 226 16.48 -6.73 2.88
CA ILE A 226 15.31 -6.60 3.77
C ILE A 226 14.06 -6.29 2.97
N LEU A 227 14.17 -5.36 2.01
CA LEU A 227 13.06 -4.99 1.16
C LEU A 227 12.61 -6.15 0.25
N ALA A 228 13.56 -6.91 -0.32
CA ALA A 228 13.25 -8.14 -1.05
C ALA A 228 12.51 -9.16 -0.16
N GLU A 229 12.91 -9.31 1.10
CA GLU A 229 12.23 -10.19 2.04
C GLU A 229 10.81 -9.72 2.35
N ILE A 230 10.61 -8.44 2.62
CA ILE A 230 9.27 -7.87 2.85
C ILE A 230 8.36 -8.15 1.66
N PHE A 231 8.85 -7.96 0.43
CA PHE A 231 8.07 -8.30 -0.77
C PHE A 231 7.82 -9.79 -0.88
N PHE A 232 8.80 -10.64 -0.56
CA PHE A 232 8.55 -12.07 -0.58
C PHE A 232 7.47 -12.46 0.42
N VAL A 233 7.54 -12.00 1.67
CA VAL A 233 6.57 -12.31 2.73
C VAL A 233 5.19 -11.79 2.38
N LEU A 234 5.09 -10.51 1.98
CA LEU A 234 3.82 -9.85 1.67
C LEU A 234 3.11 -10.48 0.47
N ILE A 235 3.86 -10.92 -0.55
CA ILE A 235 3.26 -11.33 -1.82
C ILE A 235 3.16 -12.85 -1.93
N ILE A 236 4.27 -13.54 -1.72
CA ILE A 236 4.37 -15.00 -1.88
C ILE A 236 4.06 -15.69 -0.56
N GLY A 237 4.66 -15.23 0.54
CA GLY A 237 4.47 -15.79 1.87
C GLY A 237 3.02 -15.79 2.33
N ASP A 238 2.33 -14.65 2.22
CA ASP A 238 0.92 -14.47 2.57
C ASP A 238 0.00 -15.40 1.75
N SER A 239 0.23 -15.46 0.43
CA SER A 239 -0.48 -16.36 -0.48
C SER A 239 -0.26 -17.83 -0.10
N LEU A 240 0.97 -18.22 0.25
CA LEU A 240 1.28 -19.57 0.71
C LEU A 240 0.63 -19.89 2.06
N ALA A 241 0.57 -18.94 3.00
CA ALA A 241 -0.16 -19.09 4.26
C ALA A 241 -1.65 -19.35 4.02
N THR A 242 -2.27 -18.62 3.07
CA THR A 242 -3.68 -18.79 2.75
C THR A 242 -3.96 -20.13 2.05
N ILE A 243 -3.13 -20.51 1.07
CA ILE A 243 -3.25 -21.80 0.37
C ILE A 243 -3.06 -22.96 1.35
N ALA A 244 -2.00 -22.95 2.16
CA ALA A 244 -1.73 -24.00 3.13
C ALA A 244 -2.78 -24.04 4.25
N GLY A 245 -3.16 -22.88 4.79
CA GLY A 245 -4.13 -22.78 5.87
C GLY A 245 -5.56 -23.16 5.49
N SER A 246 -5.90 -23.07 4.19
CA SER A 246 -7.18 -23.54 3.65
C SER A 246 -7.14 -25.00 3.15
N SER A 247 -5.96 -25.53 2.84
CA SER A 247 -5.79 -26.86 2.25
C SER A 247 -5.37 -27.96 3.22
N ILE A 248 -4.62 -27.61 4.25
CA ILE A 248 -4.08 -28.55 5.24
C ILE A 248 -4.90 -28.43 6.52
N LYS A 249 -5.49 -29.55 6.97
CA LYS A 249 -6.18 -29.60 8.27
C LYS A 249 -5.16 -29.43 9.40
N SER A 250 -5.23 -28.31 10.10
CA SER A 250 -4.38 -28.02 11.26
C SER A 250 -5.17 -27.26 12.33
N PRO A 251 -4.70 -27.24 13.59
CA PRO A 251 -5.32 -26.43 14.63
C PRO A 251 -5.37 -24.94 14.26
N LYS A 252 -6.42 -24.26 14.70
CA LYS A 252 -6.51 -22.79 14.62
C LYS A 252 -5.65 -22.15 15.69
N LEU A 253 -5.08 -20.98 15.40
CA LEU A 253 -4.27 -20.25 16.38
C LEU A 253 -5.14 -19.81 17.57
N PRO A 254 -4.59 -19.79 18.81
CA PRO A 254 -5.38 -19.50 20.01
C PRO A 254 -5.91 -18.06 20.06
N TYR A 255 -5.13 -17.10 19.54
CA TYR A 255 -5.47 -15.67 19.50
C TYR A 255 -6.18 -15.23 18.20
N ASN A 256 -6.07 -16.01 17.12
CA ASN A 256 -6.72 -15.71 15.84
C ASN A 256 -7.32 -16.98 15.24
N ARG A 257 -8.63 -17.18 15.44
CA ARG A 257 -9.34 -18.38 14.98
C ARG A 257 -9.53 -18.45 13.47
N ARG A 258 -9.32 -17.34 12.74
CA ARG A 258 -9.35 -17.32 11.27
C ARG A 258 -8.09 -17.97 10.70
N LYS A 259 -6.94 -17.70 11.32
CA LYS A 259 -5.62 -18.21 10.91
C LYS A 259 -5.35 -19.61 11.52
N SER A 260 -4.43 -20.35 10.91
CA SER A 260 -4.14 -21.75 11.27
C SER A 260 -2.65 -21.97 11.46
N VAL A 261 -2.29 -23.02 12.20
CA VAL A 261 -0.89 -23.43 12.38
C VAL A 261 -0.24 -23.76 11.03
N ALA A 262 -0.95 -24.46 10.13
CA ALA A 262 -0.42 -24.77 8.79
C ALA A 262 -0.11 -23.50 7.99
N GLY A 263 -0.98 -22.50 8.03
CA GLY A 263 -0.74 -21.21 7.36
C GLY A 263 0.47 -20.49 7.94
N PHE A 264 0.55 -20.38 9.27
CA PHE A 264 1.70 -19.77 9.96
C PHE A 264 3.02 -20.46 9.61
N THR A 265 3.06 -21.79 9.65
CA THR A 265 4.26 -22.57 9.31
C THR A 265 4.62 -22.41 7.84
N ALA A 266 3.65 -22.32 6.93
CA ALA A 266 3.92 -22.16 5.50
C ALA A 266 4.57 -20.81 5.19
N ILE A 267 4.03 -19.69 5.69
CA ILE A 267 4.67 -18.37 5.51
C ILE A 267 6.02 -18.31 6.19
N PHE A 268 6.15 -18.84 7.42
CA PHE A 268 7.43 -18.83 8.14
C PHE A 268 8.51 -19.62 7.40
N LEU A 269 8.26 -20.89 7.03
CA LEU A 269 9.30 -21.73 6.42
C LEU A 269 9.69 -21.23 5.03
N SER A 270 8.71 -20.82 4.20
CA SER A 270 9.01 -20.29 2.87
C SER A 270 9.80 -18.98 2.94
N SER A 271 9.38 -18.07 3.81
CA SER A 271 10.03 -16.78 3.99
C SER A 271 11.39 -16.91 4.67
N ALA A 272 11.53 -17.79 5.67
CA ALA A 272 12.80 -18.03 6.36
C ALA A 272 13.83 -18.66 5.42
N LEU A 273 13.40 -19.56 4.51
CA LEU A 273 14.28 -20.10 3.48
C LEU A 273 14.76 -19.00 2.53
N PHE A 274 13.84 -18.16 2.03
CA PHE A 274 14.18 -17.04 1.15
C PHE A 274 15.10 -16.03 1.86
N GLY A 275 14.73 -15.59 3.06
CA GLY A 275 15.49 -14.69 3.92
C GLY A 275 16.89 -15.23 4.25
N PHE A 276 16.99 -16.53 4.57
CA PHE A 276 18.29 -17.16 4.83
C PHE A 276 19.21 -17.12 3.61
N ILE A 277 18.69 -17.32 2.40
CA ILE A 277 19.48 -17.26 1.17
C ILE A 277 20.03 -15.85 0.93
N ILE A 278 19.26 -14.80 1.21
CA ILE A 278 19.63 -13.42 0.88
C ILE A 278 20.37 -12.68 2.00
N MET A 279 20.14 -13.03 3.28
CA MET A 279 20.71 -12.32 4.43
C MET A 279 21.08 -13.22 5.63
N GLY A 280 21.06 -14.54 5.48
CA GLY A 280 21.43 -15.48 6.54
C GLY A 280 20.47 -15.48 7.71
N TYR A 281 20.99 -15.62 8.94
CA TYR A 281 20.15 -15.75 10.15
C TYR A 281 19.26 -14.54 10.42
N ALA A 282 19.66 -13.34 9.98
CA ALA A 282 18.84 -12.14 10.05
C ALA A 282 17.48 -12.33 9.34
N GLY A 283 17.48 -13.03 8.21
CA GLY A 283 16.27 -13.27 7.41
C GLY A 283 15.35 -14.29 8.05
N ILE A 284 15.88 -15.24 8.83
CA ILE A 284 15.01 -16.12 9.62
C ILE A 284 14.26 -15.31 10.69
N ALA A 285 14.91 -14.32 11.30
CA ALA A 285 14.28 -13.45 12.29
C ALA A 285 13.23 -12.53 11.66
N ILE A 286 13.53 -11.91 10.51
CA ILE A 286 12.58 -11.07 9.76
C ILE A 286 11.37 -11.90 9.28
N ALA A 287 11.59 -13.10 8.74
CA ALA A 287 10.53 -14.02 8.35
C ALA A 287 9.62 -14.42 9.52
N LEU A 288 10.19 -14.58 10.72
CA LEU A 288 9.40 -14.86 11.93
C LEU A 288 8.50 -13.67 12.29
N ILE A 289 9.02 -12.44 12.20
CA ILE A 289 8.24 -11.21 12.40
C ILE A 289 7.10 -11.15 11.38
N GLY A 290 7.38 -11.42 10.10
CA GLY A 290 6.38 -11.48 9.04
C GLY A 290 5.28 -12.51 9.31
N ALA A 291 5.65 -13.72 9.72
CA ALA A 291 4.70 -14.77 10.08
C ALA A 291 3.82 -14.39 11.27
N PHE A 292 4.40 -13.73 12.29
CA PHE A 292 3.63 -13.21 13.42
C PHE A 292 2.71 -12.07 13.02
N ALA A 293 3.19 -11.14 12.19
CA ALA A 293 2.39 -10.04 11.66
C ALA A 293 1.14 -10.55 10.93
N GLU A 294 1.32 -11.56 10.08
CA GLU A 294 0.24 -12.25 9.38
C GLU A 294 -0.70 -13.02 10.34
N SER A 295 -0.16 -13.58 11.44
CA SER A 295 -0.97 -14.30 12.41
C SER A 295 -1.92 -13.41 13.24
N ILE A 296 -1.50 -12.17 13.51
CA ILE A 296 -2.25 -11.21 14.33
C ILE A 296 -3.12 -10.26 13.51
N SER A 297 -2.94 -10.22 12.19
CA SER A 297 -3.73 -9.39 11.28
C SER A 297 -5.23 -9.69 11.42
N GLN A 298 -5.98 -8.67 11.79
CA GLN A 298 -7.43 -8.67 11.93
C GLN A 298 -7.94 -7.26 11.69
N TYR A 299 -9.18 -7.15 11.19
CA TYR A 299 -9.88 -5.87 11.11
C TYR A 299 -9.75 -5.09 12.44
N PRO A 300 -9.36 -3.81 12.42
CA PRO A 300 -9.34 -2.90 11.26
C PRO A 300 -8.06 -2.91 10.42
N PHE A 301 -7.05 -3.70 10.79
CA PHE A 301 -5.76 -3.71 10.13
C PHE A 301 -5.64 -4.88 9.14
N ASP A 302 -5.59 -4.56 7.85
CA ASP A 302 -5.41 -5.53 6.75
C ASP A 302 -4.01 -6.15 6.81
N ASP A 303 -3.89 -7.44 6.48
CA ASP A 303 -2.59 -8.14 6.45
C ASP A 303 -1.58 -7.45 5.54
N ASN A 304 -2.07 -6.89 4.43
CA ASN A 304 -1.24 -6.17 3.48
C ASN A 304 -0.62 -4.88 4.04
N LEU A 305 -1.13 -4.37 5.16
CA LEU A 305 -0.53 -3.25 5.90
C LEU A 305 0.28 -3.72 7.10
N VAL A 306 -0.24 -4.68 7.88
CA VAL A 306 0.38 -5.12 9.14
C VAL A 306 1.73 -5.80 8.90
N ILE A 307 1.82 -6.65 7.86
CA ILE A 307 3.05 -7.35 7.49
C ILE A 307 4.19 -6.36 7.22
N PRO A 308 4.08 -5.45 6.23
CA PRO A 308 5.17 -4.53 5.94
C PRO A 308 5.47 -3.62 7.13
N LEU A 309 4.46 -3.12 7.84
CA LEU A 309 4.67 -2.24 9.00
C LEU A 309 5.54 -2.90 10.08
N LEU A 310 5.19 -4.12 10.49
CA LEU A 310 5.94 -4.81 11.55
C LEU A 310 7.32 -5.26 11.09
N MET A 311 7.47 -5.65 9.83
CA MET A 311 8.78 -6.00 9.29
C MET A 311 9.69 -4.78 9.12
N ILE A 312 9.15 -3.62 8.73
CA ILE A 312 9.88 -2.33 8.72
C ILE A 312 10.40 -2.04 10.12
N VAL A 313 9.54 -2.09 11.15
CA VAL A 313 9.96 -1.87 12.54
C VAL A 313 11.02 -2.89 12.96
N GLY A 314 10.80 -4.18 12.66
CA GLY A 314 11.74 -5.26 12.95
C GLY A 314 13.12 -5.06 12.33
N SER A 315 13.16 -4.50 11.12
CA SER A 315 14.41 -4.26 10.38
C SER A 315 15.36 -3.27 11.04
N TYR A 316 14.88 -2.41 11.96
CA TYR A 316 15.74 -1.49 12.69
C TYR A 316 16.44 -2.15 13.90
N PHE A 317 16.09 -3.39 14.24
CA PHE A 317 16.64 -4.12 15.39
C PHE A 317 17.58 -5.27 15.00
N ILE A 318 17.77 -5.51 13.70
CA ILE A 318 18.53 -6.64 13.13
C ILE A 318 19.63 -6.07 12.24
#